data_AF-A0A367KG83-F1
#
_entry.id   AF-A0A367KG83-F1
#
_cell.length_a   1.000
_cell.length_b   1.000
_cell.length_c   1.000
_cell.angle_alpha   90.00
_cell.angle_beta   90.00
_cell.angle_gamma   90.00
#
_symmetry.space_group_name_H-M   'P 1'
#
loop_
_entity.id
_entity.type
_entity.pdbx_description
1 polymer ?
#
loop_
_entity_poly.entity_id
_entity_poly.type
_entity_poly.pdbx_seq_one_letter_code
_entity_poly.pdbx_strand_id
1 'polypeptide(L)'
;MANFQRLPIDILHLIFNYLKEKEDIKNCRLVCLQWCMALTYRLFQDISIKDEYHLKALLNLTTSSNSNRLIQLGRYAKTMTIYSSRDYKQMPVITRHDFEQLVKSCPHVHKLLLDAFTFGKYISAYLLDISDDTKWKVQSFGLKHITMDIYYKYKDSITEFYAPYRMKSIRDLAYFPLLQQVHLHAFPVTTMEDFMFIFDACRNIRHISMTVDINTPSHVTCSQDLYLSLTRAEFVCRGRQIPKDLIDCITHRFTQISDISFYLDNESPRPIDESDYDRLVKHVVKHLKQESRLSLYKPIFNAEHLEQAAIAINNCLKSISKQSSITSSVHFTIIQSMSWDNETVKLLDTFKRHDDDMIHRHLELHCPGRYPLQELIYYLRNAKPYIQELTMMNEDSSSVTSADHIDATIYQCHQLQKLTLFRYGLPSLQGCVNRTVQSICIASCNIHTGFFDDLATAFPRLKNIDLRCNTIVCDSDGAGSNIIDLGSLILDKLTLVLSIQNDMSTSDTQEYLVSLKTHRKTSYFVIDNKRSPRKLSTDEATEKDKSIDYLINCHDVQQFALDVAISF
;
A
#
# COMPACT_ATOMS: atom_id res chain seq x y z
N MET A 1 4.76 -26.91 34.44
CA MET A 1 5.42 -25.95 33.52
C MET A 1 6.00 -26.73 32.36
N ALA A 2 5.52 -26.49 31.14
CA ALA A 2 6.04 -27.17 29.95
C ALA A 2 7.53 -26.84 29.77
N ASN A 3 8.34 -27.86 29.48
CA ASN A 3 9.79 -27.75 29.45
C ASN A 3 10.24 -27.10 28.12
N PHE A 4 9.88 -25.83 27.90
CA PHE A 4 10.18 -25.09 26.67
C PHE A 4 11.68 -25.02 26.35
N GLN A 5 12.54 -25.26 27.34
CA GLN A 5 13.99 -25.41 27.20
C GLN A 5 14.42 -26.70 26.46
N ARG A 6 13.49 -27.64 26.21
CA ARG A 6 13.73 -28.91 25.50
C ARG A 6 13.09 -28.96 24.10
N LEU A 7 12.51 -27.87 23.62
CA LEU A 7 11.94 -27.84 22.26
C LEU A 7 13.04 -28.04 21.22
N PRO A 8 12.78 -28.77 20.11
CA PRO A 8 13.69 -28.84 18.98
C PRO A 8 14.08 -27.45 18.46
N ILE A 9 15.32 -27.30 18.00
CA ILE A 9 15.86 -26.00 17.54
C ILE A 9 15.02 -25.41 16.39
N ASP A 10 14.48 -26.25 15.51
CA ASP A 10 13.65 -25.83 14.38
C ASP A 10 12.33 -25.18 14.85
N ILE A 11 11.73 -25.72 15.91
CA ILE A 11 10.53 -25.13 16.52
C ILE A 11 10.88 -23.81 17.21
N LEU A 12 12.04 -23.74 17.87
CA LEU A 12 12.52 -22.50 18.47
C LEU A 12 12.77 -21.41 17.40
N HIS A 13 13.33 -21.74 16.24
CA HIS A 13 13.48 -20.80 15.14
C HIS A 13 12.12 -20.25 14.67
N LEU A 14 11.11 -21.12 14.52
CA LEU A 14 9.76 -20.70 14.16
C LEU A 14 9.13 -19.76 15.21
N ILE A 15 9.23 -20.12 16.48
CA ILE A 15 8.71 -19.29 17.59
C ILE A 15 9.41 -17.94 17.61
N PHE A 16 10.74 -17.94 17.56
CA PHE A 16 11.51 -16.71 17.66
C PHE A 16 11.38 -15.81 16.45
N ASN A 17 10.97 -16.31 15.27
CA ASN A 17 10.67 -15.45 14.13
C ASN A 17 9.53 -14.45 14.40
N TYR A 18 8.66 -14.72 15.38
CA TYR A 18 7.57 -13.81 15.77
C TYR A 18 8.00 -12.71 16.75
N LEU A 19 9.18 -12.80 17.37
CA LEU A 19 9.68 -11.74 18.27
C LEU A 19 10.08 -10.51 17.45
N LYS A 20 9.42 -9.37 17.66
CA LYS A 20 9.70 -8.12 16.94
C LYS A 20 10.62 -7.18 17.70
N GLU A 21 10.57 -7.20 19.03
CA GLU A 21 11.33 -6.27 19.86
C GLU A 21 12.76 -6.76 20.13
N LYS A 22 13.72 -5.84 20.02
CA LYS A 22 15.14 -6.15 20.25
C LYS A 22 15.43 -6.54 21.69
N GLU A 23 14.67 -5.99 22.64
CA GLU A 23 14.88 -6.26 24.06
C GLU A 23 14.42 -7.67 24.43
N ASP A 24 13.28 -8.11 23.89
CA ASP A 24 12.81 -9.50 24.02
C ASP A 24 13.83 -10.51 23.49
N ILE A 25 14.44 -10.21 22.34
CA ILE A 25 15.48 -11.06 21.75
C ILE A 25 16.69 -11.16 22.69
N LYS A 26 17.13 -10.06 23.31
CA LYS A 26 18.25 -10.09 24.27
C LYS A 26 17.89 -10.91 25.51
N ASN A 27 16.70 -10.68 26.09
CA ASN A 27 16.24 -11.38 27.28
C ASN A 27 16.11 -12.89 27.02
N CYS A 28 15.53 -13.28 25.89
CA CYS A 28 15.40 -14.68 25.51
C CYS A 28 16.75 -15.38 25.28
N ARG A 29 17.79 -14.66 24.84
CA ARG A 29 19.14 -15.22 24.69
C ARG A 29 19.78 -15.63 26.02
N LEU A 30 19.34 -15.05 27.14
CA LEU A 30 19.89 -15.34 28.46
C LEU A 30 19.21 -16.55 29.14
N VAL A 31 18.13 -17.09 28.57
CA VAL A 31 17.32 -18.15 29.19
C VAL A 31 18.05 -19.49 29.24
N CYS A 32 18.58 -19.96 28.10
CA CYS A 32 19.39 -21.18 28.04
C CYS A 32 20.26 -21.21 26.77
N LEU A 33 21.23 -22.12 26.72
CA LEU A 33 22.15 -22.26 25.59
C LEU A 33 21.43 -22.50 24.25
N GLN A 34 20.39 -23.33 24.26
CA GLN A 34 19.65 -23.67 23.03
C GLN A 34 18.89 -22.47 22.47
N TRP A 35 18.27 -21.67 23.33
CA TRP A 35 17.62 -20.42 22.94
C TRP A 35 18.63 -19.40 22.45
N CYS A 36 19.78 -19.30 23.13
CA CYS A 36 20.88 -18.46 22.71
C CYS A 36 21.36 -18.82 21.29
N MET A 37 21.51 -20.11 20.96
CA MET A 37 21.86 -20.56 19.61
C MET A 37 20.79 -20.19 18.58
N ALA A 38 19.52 -20.47 18.85
CA ALA A 38 18.42 -20.19 17.91
C ALA A 38 18.28 -18.70 17.59
N LEU A 39 18.40 -17.85 18.61
CA LEU A 39 18.31 -16.39 18.47
C LEU A 39 19.59 -15.79 17.87
N THR A 40 20.76 -16.36 18.16
CA THR A 40 22.02 -15.94 17.54
C THR A 40 22.01 -16.25 16.04
N TYR A 41 21.48 -17.41 15.64
CA TYR A 41 21.23 -17.70 14.23
C TYR A 41 20.40 -16.60 13.57
N ARG A 42 19.23 -16.27 14.14
CA ARG A 42 18.34 -15.23 13.61
C ARG A 42 19.01 -13.85 13.52
N LEU A 43 19.77 -13.46 14.55
CA LEU A 43 20.46 -12.16 14.59
C LEU A 43 21.55 -11.99 13.52
N PHE A 44 22.15 -13.09 13.06
CA PHE A 44 23.25 -13.08 12.09
C PHE A 44 22.83 -13.54 10.69
N GLN A 45 21.54 -13.80 10.45
CA GLN A 45 21.03 -14.09 9.11
C GLN A 45 21.16 -12.88 8.16
N ASP A 46 20.85 -11.69 8.66
CA ASP A 46 20.91 -10.44 7.89
C ASP A 46 21.99 -9.52 8.47
N ILE A 47 23.12 -9.43 7.76
CA ILE A 47 24.28 -8.64 8.18
C ILE A 47 24.26 -7.29 7.47
N SER A 48 24.39 -6.20 8.23
CA SER A 48 24.47 -4.83 7.72
C SER A 48 25.81 -4.20 8.08
N ILE A 49 26.64 -3.93 7.07
CA ILE A 49 27.94 -3.27 7.22
C ILE A 49 27.78 -1.80 6.83
N LYS A 50 27.74 -0.92 7.83
CA LYS A 50 27.47 0.52 7.63
C LYS A 50 28.73 1.37 7.50
N ASP A 51 29.81 0.92 8.13
CA ASP A 51 31.08 1.62 8.23
C ASP A 51 32.21 0.61 8.50
N GLU A 52 33.44 1.11 8.54
CA GLU A 52 34.64 0.31 8.78
C GLU A 52 34.63 -0.38 10.15
N TYR A 53 34.01 0.22 11.18
CA TYR A 53 33.90 -0.38 12.50
C TYR A 53 33.05 -1.65 12.45
N HIS A 54 31.90 -1.62 11.77
CA HIS A 54 31.06 -2.80 11.59
C HIS A 54 31.79 -3.91 10.81
N LEU A 55 32.54 -3.53 9.77
CA LEU A 55 33.33 -4.48 8.97
C LEU A 55 34.41 -5.16 9.82
N LYS A 56 35.22 -4.38 10.53
CA LYS A 56 36.27 -4.89 11.43
C LYS A 56 35.69 -5.75 12.55
N ALA A 57 34.57 -5.33 13.15
CA ALA A 57 33.89 -6.11 14.16
C ALA A 57 33.46 -7.46 13.61
N LEU A 58 32.81 -7.50 12.43
CA LEU A 58 32.40 -8.74 11.79
C LEU A 58 33.60 -9.65 11.49
N LEU A 59 34.64 -9.11 10.85
CA LEU A 59 35.85 -9.87 10.53
C LEU A 59 36.52 -10.43 11.79
N ASN A 60 36.63 -9.65 12.87
CA ASN A 60 37.17 -10.14 14.15
C ASN A 60 36.31 -11.26 14.75
N LEU A 61 34.98 -11.17 14.61
CA LEU A 61 34.04 -12.19 15.08
C LEU A 61 34.13 -13.49 14.25
N THR A 62 34.59 -13.44 13.00
CA THR A 62 34.64 -14.58 12.08
C THR A 62 36.04 -15.17 11.85
N THR A 63 37.10 -14.37 11.94
CA THR A 63 38.50 -14.77 11.64
C THR A 63 39.28 -15.28 12.85
N SER A 64 38.75 -15.15 14.07
CA SER A 64 39.47 -15.53 15.28
C SER A 64 39.58 -17.06 15.44
N SER A 65 40.66 -17.61 14.88
CA SER A 65 41.26 -18.91 15.18
C SER A 65 41.58 -19.12 16.67
N ASN A 66 41.48 -18.07 17.49
CA ASN A 66 41.64 -18.08 18.95
C ASN A 66 40.33 -18.02 19.75
N SER A 67 39.16 -18.11 19.11
CA SER A 67 37.91 -18.08 19.87
C SER A 67 37.52 -19.50 20.28
N ASN A 68 37.50 -19.78 21.60
CA ASN A 68 36.84 -20.95 22.21
C ASN A 68 35.31 -20.94 22.00
N ARG A 69 34.84 -20.34 20.90
CA ARG A 69 33.43 -20.17 20.58
C ARG A 69 32.94 -21.42 19.87
N LEU A 70 31.90 -22.00 20.44
CA LEU A 70 31.19 -23.17 19.90
C LEU A 70 30.52 -22.89 18.54
N ILE A 71 30.49 -21.64 18.05
CA ILE A 71 29.65 -21.20 16.93
C ILE A 71 30.44 -20.34 15.95
N GLN A 72 30.47 -20.76 14.69
CA GLN A 72 30.99 -19.97 13.56
C GLN A 72 29.92 -19.03 13.01
N LEU A 73 29.81 -17.83 13.57
CA LEU A 73 28.74 -16.86 13.28
C LEU A 73 28.58 -16.54 11.79
N GLY A 74 29.67 -16.48 11.04
CA GLY A 74 29.63 -16.20 9.60
C GLY A 74 28.85 -17.25 8.78
N ARG A 75 28.72 -18.50 9.27
CA ARG A 75 27.90 -19.53 8.61
C ARG A 75 26.40 -19.24 8.66
N TYR A 76 25.95 -18.36 9.56
CA TYR A 76 24.55 -18.00 9.67
C TYR A 76 24.15 -16.89 8.68
N ALA A 77 25.12 -16.14 8.15
CA ALA A 77 24.89 -15.09 7.18
C ALA A 77 24.18 -15.64 5.93
N LYS A 78 23.03 -15.05 5.59
CA LYS A 78 22.25 -15.33 4.38
C LYS A 78 22.14 -14.10 3.49
N THR A 79 21.91 -12.94 4.10
CA THR A 79 21.87 -11.65 3.43
C THR A 79 23.02 -10.78 3.94
N MET A 80 23.70 -10.11 3.03
CA MET A 80 24.72 -9.13 3.39
C MET A 80 24.43 -7.81 2.69
N THR A 81 24.27 -6.76 3.48
CA THR A 81 24.09 -5.38 3.02
C THR A 81 25.33 -4.57 3.35
N ILE A 82 25.94 -3.96 2.34
CA ILE A 82 27.12 -3.10 2.47
C ILE A 82 26.71 -1.70 2.04
N TYR A 83 26.74 -0.76 2.98
CA TYR A 83 26.41 0.64 2.70
C TYR A 83 27.63 1.40 2.21
N SER A 84 27.40 2.37 1.34
CA SER A 84 28.41 3.37 1.01
C SER A 84 28.48 4.43 2.10
N SER A 85 29.67 4.97 2.36
CA SER A 85 29.82 6.15 3.20
C SER A 85 29.08 7.33 2.56
N ARG A 86 28.24 8.03 3.32
CA ARG A 86 27.46 9.19 2.79
C ARG A 86 28.32 10.39 2.44
N ASP A 87 29.56 10.41 2.92
CA ASP A 87 30.46 11.52 2.66
C ASP A 87 31.16 11.32 1.31
N TYR A 88 30.79 12.17 0.35
CA TYR A 88 31.36 12.26 -1.00
C TYR A 88 32.89 12.46 -1.06
N LYS A 89 33.58 12.47 0.08
CA LYS A 89 35.04 12.56 0.22
C LYS A 89 35.60 11.27 0.84
N GLN A 90 35.93 10.34 -0.07
CA GLN A 90 37.01 9.35 0.04
C GLN A 90 36.97 8.31 1.18
N MET A 91 36.31 7.18 0.92
CA MET A 91 36.86 5.81 0.84
C MET A 91 35.67 4.83 0.87
N PRO A 92 35.73 3.70 0.13
CA PRO A 92 34.69 2.68 0.28
C PRO A 92 34.73 2.12 1.69
N VAL A 93 33.57 1.71 2.21
CA VAL A 93 33.49 0.98 3.49
C VAL A 93 34.25 -0.35 3.43
N ILE A 94 34.49 -0.88 2.23
CA ILE A 94 35.10 -2.18 1.99
C ILE A 94 36.14 -2.13 0.87
N THR A 95 37.28 -2.79 1.06
CA THR A 95 38.26 -3.03 -0.01
C THR A 95 38.06 -4.40 -0.66
N ARG A 96 38.73 -4.67 -1.80
CA ARG A 96 38.75 -6.02 -2.40
C ARG A 96 39.23 -7.07 -1.39
N HIS A 97 40.31 -6.78 -0.66
CA HIS A 97 40.88 -7.72 0.30
C HIS A 97 39.91 -8.03 1.45
N ASP A 98 39.20 -7.03 1.95
CA ASP A 98 38.20 -7.24 3.00
C ASP A 98 37.04 -8.12 2.48
N PHE A 99 36.60 -7.88 1.24
CA PHE A 99 35.57 -8.70 0.62
C PHE A 99 36.01 -10.16 0.44
N GLU A 100 37.26 -10.40 0.05
CA GLU A 100 37.86 -11.74 -0.01
C GLU A 100 37.79 -12.46 1.35
N GLN A 101 38.08 -11.74 2.43
CA GLN A 101 37.97 -12.29 3.79
C GLN A 101 36.53 -12.58 4.18
N LEU A 102 35.57 -11.71 3.80
CA LEU A 102 34.15 -11.93 4.04
C LEU A 102 33.64 -13.16 3.31
N VAL A 103 34.05 -13.37 2.05
CA VAL A 103 33.59 -14.53 1.28
C VAL A 103 33.99 -15.85 1.96
N LYS A 104 35.23 -15.92 2.46
CA LYS A 104 35.72 -17.07 3.23
C LYS A 104 35.04 -17.21 4.58
N SER A 105 34.80 -16.10 5.27
CA SER A 105 34.21 -16.07 6.62
C SER A 105 32.72 -16.39 6.64
N CYS A 106 32.01 -16.03 5.57
CA CYS A 106 30.55 -16.07 5.49
C CYS A 106 30.09 -16.89 4.27
N PRO A 107 30.34 -18.22 4.23
CA PRO A 107 30.22 -19.01 3.00
C PRO A 107 28.79 -19.22 2.50
N HIS A 108 27.76 -18.88 3.29
CA HIS A 108 26.36 -19.18 2.99
C HIS A 108 25.52 -17.94 2.64
N VAL A 109 26.18 -16.84 2.27
CA VAL A 109 25.50 -15.66 1.76
C VAL A 109 24.91 -15.98 0.39
N HIS A 110 23.61 -15.76 0.25
CA HIS A 110 22.88 -15.95 -0.99
C HIS A 110 22.32 -14.62 -1.54
N LYS A 111 22.16 -13.59 -0.70
CA LYS A 111 21.72 -12.27 -1.13
C LYS A 111 22.74 -11.21 -0.76
N LEU A 112 23.20 -10.46 -1.75
CA LEU A 112 24.17 -9.40 -1.58
C LEU A 112 23.51 -8.08 -1.99
N LEU A 113 23.53 -7.07 -1.12
CA LEU A 113 22.95 -5.74 -1.33
C LEU A 113 24.04 -4.69 -1.15
N LEU A 114 24.32 -3.89 -2.17
CA LEU A 114 25.28 -2.78 -2.09
C LEU A 114 25.01 -1.76 -3.19
N ASP A 115 25.74 -0.64 -3.17
CA ASP A 115 25.67 0.37 -4.22
C ASP A 115 26.52 0.00 -5.45
N ALA A 116 26.16 0.58 -6.60
CA ALA A 116 26.79 0.27 -7.88
C ALA A 116 28.28 0.68 -7.94
N PHE A 117 28.68 1.72 -7.22
CA PHE A 117 30.07 2.20 -7.22
C PHE A 117 30.98 1.23 -6.47
N THR A 118 30.60 0.83 -5.25
CA THR A 118 31.34 -0.17 -4.46
C THR A 118 31.43 -1.50 -5.21
N PHE A 119 30.31 -1.92 -5.82
CA PHE A 119 30.26 -3.15 -6.61
C PHE A 119 31.23 -3.11 -7.78
N GLY A 120 31.11 -2.08 -8.62
CA GLY A 120 31.91 -1.94 -9.83
C GLY A 120 33.40 -1.85 -9.53
N LYS A 121 33.79 -1.04 -8.54
CA LYS A 121 35.20 -0.72 -8.29
C LYS A 121 35.97 -1.78 -7.50
N TYR A 122 35.34 -2.48 -6.55
CA TYR A 122 36.07 -3.33 -5.59
C TYR A 122 35.67 -4.80 -5.60
N ILE A 123 34.45 -5.14 -6.04
CA ILE A 123 33.86 -6.47 -5.84
C ILE A 123 33.71 -7.24 -7.17
N SER A 124 33.30 -6.55 -8.24
CA SER A 124 32.93 -7.16 -9.53
C SER A 124 34.01 -8.09 -10.09
N ALA A 125 35.26 -7.62 -10.18
CA ALA A 125 36.39 -8.38 -10.69
C ALA A 125 36.66 -9.63 -9.84
N TYR A 126 36.63 -9.50 -8.52
CA TYR A 126 36.84 -10.63 -7.64
C TYR A 126 35.73 -11.70 -7.77
N LEU A 127 34.47 -11.30 -7.91
CA LEU A 127 33.36 -12.23 -8.13
C LEU A 127 33.49 -13.02 -9.44
N LEU A 128 34.20 -12.49 -10.43
CA LEU A 128 34.52 -13.19 -11.68
C LEU A 128 35.72 -14.13 -11.50
N ASP A 129 36.77 -13.66 -10.81
CA ASP A 129 38.03 -14.38 -10.60
C ASP A 129 37.93 -15.55 -9.60
N ILE A 130 36.96 -15.52 -8.69
CA ILE A 130 36.85 -16.49 -7.60
C ILE A 130 36.59 -17.93 -8.09
N SER A 131 37.22 -18.91 -7.43
CA SER A 131 37.01 -20.34 -7.70
C SER A 131 35.59 -20.79 -7.38
N ASP A 132 35.06 -21.69 -8.20
CA ASP A 132 33.70 -22.25 -8.04
C ASP A 132 33.52 -23.03 -6.73
N ASP A 133 34.60 -23.57 -6.14
CA ASP A 133 34.56 -24.27 -4.85
C ASP A 133 34.36 -23.32 -3.66
N THR A 134 34.76 -22.06 -3.83
CA THR A 134 34.80 -21.05 -2.76
C THR A 134 33.75 -19.96 -2.93
N LYS A 135 33.18 -19.83 -4.13
CA LYS A 135 32.22 -18.77 -4.43
C LYS A 135 30.92 -18.98 -3.65
N TRP A 136 30.29 -17.86 -3.32
CA TRP A 136 28.93 -17.88 -2.77
C TRP A 136 27.93 -18.42 -3.77
N LYS A 137 26.87 -19.10 -3.28
CA LYS A 137 25.73 -19.48 -4.09
C LYS A 137 24.75 -18.31 -4.16
N VAL A 138 25.17 -17.23 -4.81
CA VAL A 138 24.39 -15.99 -4.87
C VAL A 138 23.11 -16.22 -5.69
N GLN A 139 21.99 -15.89 -5.08
CA GLN A 139 20.63 -15.94 -5.61
C GLN A 139 20.19 -14.58 -6.15
N SER A 140 20.66 -13.48 -5.55
CA SER A 140 20.32 -12.10 -5.91
C SER A 140 21.41 -11.09 -5.50
N PHE A 141 21.63 -10.07 -6.34
CA PHE A 141 22.62 -9.00 -6.13
C PHE A 141 22.01 -7.65 -5.72
N GLY A 142 20.68 -7.53 -5.60
CA GLY A 142 20.00 -6.28 -5.18
C GLY A 142 20.34 -5.02 -5.97
N LEU A 143 20.96 -5.18 -7.13
CA LEU A 143 21.55 -4.15 -7.96
C LEU A 143 20.96 -4.27 -9.35
N LYS A 144 20.50 -3.14 -9.90
CA LYS A 144 19.89 -3.10 -11.24
C LYS A 144 20.91 -3.17 -12.38
N HIS A 145 22.21 -3.01 -12.10
CA HIS A 145 23.25 -2.84 -13.12
C HIS A 145 24.41 -3.83 -12.96
N ILE A 146 24.07 -5.12 -12.89
CA ILE A 146 25.05 -6.23 -12.92
C ILE A 146 25.40 -6.56 -14.38
N THR A 147 26.62 -6.99 -14.68
CA THR A 147 27.01 -7.43 -16.02
C THR A 147 26.59 -8.88 -16.28
N MET A 148 26.38 -9.25 -17.54
CA MET A 148 26.03 -10.64 -17.91
C MET A 148 27.10 -11.65 -17.50
N ASP A 149 28.40 -11.28 -17.55
CA ASP A 149 29.50 -12.18 -17.18
C ASP A 149 29.37 -12.67 -15.73
N ILE A 150 28.95 -11.77 -14.83
CA ILE A 150 28.71 -12.12 -13.43
C ILE A 150 27.50 -13.03 -13.33
N TYR A 151 26.38 -12.72 -14.00
CA TYR A 151 25.24 -13.64 -14.00
C TYR A 151 25.62 -15.04 -14.50
N TYR A 152 26.38 -15.16 -15.59
CA TYR A 152 26.85 -16.45 -16.09
C TYR A 152 27.72 -17.20 -15.10
N LYS A 153 28.60 -16.50 -14.37
CA LYS A 153 29.43 -17.09 -13.31
C LYS A 153 28.59 -17.71 -12.18
N TYR A 154 27.39 -17.19 -11.91
CA TYR A 154 26.50 -17.66 -10.84
C TYR A 154 25.21 -18.33 -11.35
N LYS A 155 25.13 -18.68 -12.64
CA LYS A 155 23.89 -19.07 -13.32
C LYS A 155 23.07 -20.17 -12.61
N ASP A 156 23.74 -21.12 -11.97
CA ASP A 156 23.11 -22.28 -11.33
C ASP A 156 22.46 -21.96 -9.97
N SER A 157 22.71 -20.77 -9.40
CA SER A 157 22.14 -20.34 -8.12
C SER A 157 21.19 -19.14 -8.22
N ILE A 158 21.20 -18.40 -9.34
CA ILE A 158 20.40 -17.18 -9.48
C ILE A 158 18.90 -17.50 -9.49
N THR A 159 18.17 -16.81 -8.61
CA THR A 159 16.70 -16.87 -8.54
C THR A 159 16.05 -15.54 -8.91
N GLU A 160 16.79 -14.43 -8.85
CA GLU A 160 16.33 -13.08 -9.19
C GLU A 160 17.26 -12.44 -10.22
N PHE A 161 16.71 -12.02 -11.35
CA PHE A 161 17.46 -11.49 -12.48
C PHE A 161 16.96 -10.09 -12.87
N TYR A 162 17.87 -9.12 -12.91
CA TYR A 162 17.65 -7.80 -13.47
C TYR A 162 18.41 -7.67 -14.79
N ALA A 163 17.68 -7.44 -15.88
CA ALA A 163 18.25 -7.32 -17.23
C ALA A 163 19.32 -6.22 -17.29
N PRO A 164 20.56 -6.57 -17.62
CA PRO A 164 21.62 -5.58 -17.86
C PRO A 164 21.33 -4.75 -19.11
N TYR A 165 21.73 -3.48 -19.13
CA TYR A 165 21.59 -2.61 -20.32
C TYR A 165 22.26 -3.16 -21.59
N ARG A 166 23.26 -4.03 -21.45
CA ARG A 166 24.01 -4.63 -22.56
C ARG A 166 23.58 -6.08 -22.86
N MET A 167 22.46 -6.53 -22.30
CA MET A 167 21.89 -7.84 -22.64
C MET A 167 21.55 -7.87 -24.14
N LYS A 168 22.02 -8.92 -24.83
CA LYS A 168 21.90 -9.02 -26.30
C LYS A 168 20.68 -9.82 -26.75
N SER A 169 20.24 -10.78 -25.95
CA SER A 169 19.14 -11.67 -26.32
C SER A 169 18.35 -12.14 -25.12
N ILE A 170 17.02 -12.22 -25.27
CA ILE A 170 16.14 -12.86 -24.27
C ILE A 170 16.49 -14.33 -24.07
N ARG A 171 17.13 -14.96 -25.06
CA ARG A 171 17.56 -16.37 -25.02
C ARG A 171 18.58 -16.65 -23.92
N ASP A 172 19.26 -15.63 -23.44
CA ASP A 172 20.20 -15.75 -22.32
C ASP A 172 19.48 -16.20 -21.02
N LEU A 173 18.16 -15.99 -20.90
CA LEU A 173 17.41 -16.45 -19.73
C LEU A 173 17.41 -17.98 -19.57
N ALA A 174 17.56 -18.74 -20.66
CA ALA A 174 17.58 -20.20 -20.62
C ALA A 174 18.78 -20.78 -19.83
N TYR A 175 19.80 -19.98 -19.55
CA TYR A 175 20.95 -20.42 -18.76
C TYR A 175 20.69 -20.45 -17.25
N PHE A 176 19.52 -19.97 -16.78
CA PHE A 176 19.20 -19.81 -15.35
C PHE A 176 18.07 -20.76 -14.90
N PRO A 177 18.38 -22.01 -14.50
CA PRO A 177 17.36 -23.03 -14.23
C PRO A 177 16.52 -22.77 -12.97
N LEU A 178 17.03 -21.98 -12.01
CA LEU A 178 16.37 -21.69 -10.73
C LEU A 178 15.63 -20.35 -10.72
N LEU A 179 15.47 -19.72 -11.88
CA LEU A 179 14.92 -18.37 -11.96
C LEU A 179 13.46 -18.30 -11.50
N GLN A 180 13.19 -17.40 -10.55
CA GLN A 180 11.87 -17.19 -9.95
C GLN A 180 11.37 -15.76 -10.13
N GLN A 181 12.26 -14.79 -10.24
CA GLN A 181 11.92 -13.37 -10.40
C GLN A 181 12.72 -12.76 -11.55
N VAL A 182 12.04 -12.08 -12.47
CA VAL A 182 12.67 -11.51 -13.67
C VAL A 182 12.23 -10.07 -13.88
N HIS A 183 13.20 -9.17 -13.99
CA HIS A 183 13.00 -7.74 -14.22
C HIS A 183 13.64 -7.32 -15.54
N LEU A 184 12.83 -7.05 -16.57
CA LEU A 184 13.26 -6.76 -17.94
C LEU A 184 13.02 -5.31 -18.37
N HIS A 185 12.92 -4.34 -17.46
CA HIS A 185 12.61 -2.95 -17.86
C HIS A 185 13.64 -2.31 -18.80
N ALA A 186 14.92 -2.70 -18.66
CA ALA A 186 16.00 -2.21 -19.51
C ALA A 186 16.07 -2.91 -20.89
N PHE A 187 15.31 -3.99 -21.09
CA PHE A 187 15.27 -4.78 -22.31
C PHE A 187 13.80 -4.99 -22.73
N PRO A 188 13.23 -4.08 -23.54
CA PRO A 188 11.82 -4.17 -23.91
C PRO A 188 11.55 -5.43 -24.74
N VAL A 189 10.49 -6.15 -24.39
CA VAL A 189 10.01 -7.32 -25.13
C VAL A 189 9.14 -6.83 -26.28
N THR A 190 9.60 -7.06 -27.51
CA THR A 190 8.98 -6.50 -28.73
C THR A 190 8.16 -7.52 -29.52
N THR A 191 8.26 -8.81 -29.19
CA THR A 191 7.53 -9.88 -29.89
C THR A 191 6.82 -10.82 -28.91
N MET A 192 5.70 -11.42 -29.34
CA MET A 192 5.03 -12.48 -28.58
C MET A 192 5.86 -13.76 -28.46
N GLU A 193 6.73 -14.04 -29.44
CA GLU A 193 7.66 -15.18 -29.39
C GLU A 193 8.64 -15.04 -28.23
N ASP A 194 9.27 -13.87 -28.09
CA ASP A 194 10.18 -13.59 -26.99
C ASP A 194 9.45 -13.62 -25.64
N PHE A 195 8.22 -13.08 -25.60
CA PHE A 195 7.37 -13.14 -24.41
C PHE A 195 7.11 -14.58 -23.95
N MET A 196 6.69 -15.45 -24.87
CA MET A 196 6.42 -16.85 -24.55
C MET A 196 7.68 -17.63 -24.20
N PHE A 197 8.78 -17.38 -24.92
CA PHE A 197 10.06 -18.01 -24.69
C PHE A 197 10.52 -17.88 -23.23
N ILE A 198 10.30 -16.73 -22.59
CA ILE A 198 10.68 -16.52 -21.18
C ILE A 198 10.10 -17.63 -20.29
N PHE A 199 8.83 -17.95 -20.46
CA PHE A 199 8.13 -18.91 -19.61
C PHE A 199 8.38 -20.36 -20.03
N ASP A 200 8.59 -20.60 -21.33
CA ASP A 200 8.99 -21.91 -21.83
C ASP A 200 10.39 -22.30 -21.33
N ALA A 201 11.32 -21.34 -21.31
CA ALA A 201 12.69 -21.53 -20.83
C ALA A 201 12.79 -21.55 -19.29
N CYS A 202 11.97 -20.75 -18.60
CA CYS A 202 12.05 -20.56 -17.15
C CYS A 202 10.71 -20.87 -16.47
N ARG A 203 10.41 -22.17 -16.29
CA ARG A 203 9.12 -22.65 -15.76
C ARG A 203 8.84 -22.31 -14.30
N ASN A 204 9.84 -21.88 -13.54
CA ASN A 204 9.74 -21.58 -12.10
C ASN A 204 9.47 -20.10 -11.79
N ILE A 205 9.29 -19.25 -12.82
CA ILE A 205 9.02 -17.83 -12.63
C ILE A 205 7.71 -17.63 -11.87
N ARG A 206 7.80 -16.92 -10.74
CA ARG A 206 6.69 -16.51 -9.87
C ARG A 206 6.36 -15.03 -10.02
N HIS A 207 7.37 -14.22 -10.32
CA HIS A 207 7.23 -12.78 -10.50
C HIS A 207 7.93 -12.33 -11.77
N ILE A 208 7.23 -11.57 -12.60
CA ILE A 208 7.83 -10.90 -13.75
C ILE A 208 7.49 -9.41 -13.75
N SER A 209 8.46 -8.58 -14.11
CA SER A 209 8.27 -7.15 -14.30
C SER A 209 9.02 -6.73 -15.56
N MET A 210 8.34 -6.25 -16.58
CA MET A 210 8.96 -6.04 -17.89
C MET A 210 8.41 -4.82 -18.62
N THR A 211 9.18 -4.31 -19.56
CA THR A 211 8.68 -3.37 -20.57
C THR A 211 8.21 -4.17 -21.79
N VAL A 212 7.01 -3.89 -22.28
CA VAL A 212 6.40 -4.56 -23.45
C VAL A 212 6.15 -3.51 -24.53
N ASP A 213 6.61 -3.78 -25.75
CA ASP A 213 6.47 -2.91 -26.93
C ASP A 213 6.12 -3.76 -28.17
N ILE A 214 5.04 -4.55 -28.05
CA ILE A 214 4.61 -5.50 -29.07
C ILE A 214 3.65 -4.77 -30.02
N ASN A 215 4.19 -4.30 -31.15
CA ASN A 215 3.45 -3.53 -32.16
C ASN A 215 2.95 -4.36 -33.35
N THR A 216 3.44 -5.60 -33.51
CA THR A 216 3.08 -6.46 -34.63
C THR A 216 2.02 -7.49 -34.23
N PRO A 217 0.91 -7.61 -34.98
CA PRO A 217 -0.01 -8.72 -34.79
C PRO A 217 0.75 -10.02 -35.04
N SER A 218 0.76 -10.91 -34.05
CA SER A 218 1.50 -12.15 -34.16
C SER A 218 0.66 -13.22 -34.86
N HIS A 219 1.24 -13.93 -35.84
CA HIS A 219 0.65 -15.17 -36.37
C HIS A 219 0.98 -16.38 -35.49
N VAL A 220 1.53 -16.14 -34.30
CA VAL A 220 2.04 -17.19 -33.44
C VAL A 220 0.86 -17.83 -32.72
N THR A 221 0.58 -19.07 -33.06
CA THR A 221 -0.34 -19.89 -32.31
C THR A 221 0.24 -20.10 -30.93
N CYS A 222 -0.42 -19.57 -29.89
CA CYS A 222 -0.03 -19.83 -28.51
C CYS A 222 0.02 -21.35 -28.29
N SER A 223 1.16 -21.86 -27.81
CA SER A 223 1.27 -23.24 -27.32
C SER A 223 0.17 -23.51 -26.28
N GLN A 224 -0.34 -24.74 -26.24
CA GLN A 224 -1.38 -25.15 -25.27
C GLN A 224 -0.83 -25.32 -23.85
N ASP A 225 0.49 -25.27 -23.65
CA ASP A 225 1.10 -25.49 -22.35
C ASP A 225 0.71 -24.41 -21.34
N LEU A 226 0.27 -24.83 -20.15
CA LEU A 226 -0.09 -23.93 -19.05
C LEU A 226 1.13 -23.52 -18.23
N TYR A 227 1.19 -22.26 -17.84
CA TYR A 227 2.20 -21.72 -16.93
C TYR A 227 1.63 -21.62 -15.51
N LEU A 228 2.05 -22.55 -14.66
CA LEU A 228 1.46 -22.74 -13.33
C LEU A 228 2.19 -21.98 -12.21
N SER A 229 3.38 -21.45 -12.46
CA SER A 229 4.22 -20.87 -11.40
C SER A 229 4.00 -19.36 -11.20
N LEU A 230 3.54 -18.65 -12.23
CA LEU A 230 3.46 -17.19 -12.21
C LEU A 230 2.31 -16.73 -11.31
N THR A 231 2.63 -15.95 -10.29
CA THR A 231 1.65 -15.37 -9.35
C THR A 231 1.51 -13.86 -9.52
N ARG A 232 2.59 -13.16 -9.91
CA ARG A 232 2.62 -11.70 -10.09
C ARG A 232 3.23 -11.30 -11.42
N ALA A 233 2.58 -10.37 -12.12
CA ALA A 233 3.12 -9.78 -13.34
C ALA A 233 2.93 -8.26 -13.39
N GLU A 234 3.98 -7.56 -13.79
CA GLU A 234 3.99 -6.12 -14.00
C GLU A 234 4.46 -5.82 -15.43
N PHE A 235 3.67 -5.06 -16.16
CA PHE A 235 3.92 -4.74 -17.56
C PHE A 235 3.95 -3.24 -17.75
N VAL A 236 5.08 -2.71 -18.19
CA VAL A 236 5.21 -1.34 -18.69
C VAL A 236 4.96 -1.37 -20.19
N CYS A 237 3.74 -1.07 -20.60
CA CYS A 237 3.31 -1.12 -22.00
C CYS A 237 3.68 0.18 -22.70
N ARG A 238 4.66 0.11 -23.60
CA ARG A 238 4.97 1.14 -24.59
C ARG A 238 4.14 0.84 -25.84
N GLY A 239 3.33 1.79 -26.28
CA GLY A 239 2.42 1.60 -27.41
C GLY A 239 1.03 2.18 -27.14
N ARG A 240 0.19 2.18 -28.18
CA ARG A 240 -1.12 2.87 -28.14
C ARG A 240 -2.19 2.18 -27.29
N GLN A 241 -2.01 0.89 -27.03
CA GLN A 241 -2.92 0.00 -26.31
C GLN A 241 -2.16 -1.22 -25.79
N ILE A 242 -2.74 -1.95 -24.83
CA ILE A 242 -2.21 -3.26 -24.43
C ILE A 242 -2.37 -4.23 -25.61
N PRO A 243 -1.32 -4.97 -26.00
CA PRO A 243 -1.41 -5.96 -27.08
C PRO A 243 -2.47 -7.02 -26.76
N LYS A 244 -3.40 -7.26 -27.68
CA LYS A 244 -4.47 -8.26 -27.50
C LYS A 244 -3.91 -9.67 -27.29
N ASP A 245 -2.88 -10.03 -28.05
CA ASP A 245 -2.20 -11.32 -27.93
C ASP A 245 -1.58 -11.53 -26.53
N LEU A 246 -1.14 -10.44 -25.87
CA LEU A 246 -0.65 -10.50 -24.49
C LEU A 246 -1.80 -10.81 -23.53
N ILE A 247 -2.95 -10.14 -23.68
CA ILE A 247 -4.16 -10.41 -22.88
C ILE A 247 -4.66 -11.84 -23.10
N ASP A 248 -4.65 -12.30 -24.35
CA ASP A 248 -5.01 -13.66 -24.73
C ASP A 248 -4.09 -14.68 -24.04
N CYS A 249 -2.78 -14.47 -24.11
CA CYS A 249 -1.81 -15.34 -23.46
C CYS A 249 -1.98 -15.36 -21.94
N ILE A 250 -2.12 -14.18 -21.31
CA ILE A 250 -2.35 -14.03 -19.86
C ILE A 250 -3.58 -14.84 -19.43
N THR A 251 -4.71 -14.58 -20.08
CA THR A 251 -6.01 -15.14 -19.68
C THR A 251 -6.16 -16.64 -19.95
N HIS A 252 -5.43 -17.19 -20.93
CA HIS A 252 -5.51 -18.62 -21.27
C HIS A 252 -4.44 -19.48 -20.61
N ARG A 253 -3.20 -18.96 -20.43
CA ARG A 253 -2.05 -19.80 -20.03
C ARG A 253 -1.68 -19.70 -18.56
N PHE A 254 -1.94 -18.58 -17.89
CA PHE A 254 -1.45 -18.34 -16.53
C PHE A 254 -2.53 -18.57 -15.48
N THR A 255 -2.66 -19.80 -14.98
CA THR A 255 -3.79 -20.17 -14.10
C THR A 255 -3.59 -19.88 -12.62
N GLN A 256 -2.42 -19.40 -12.20
CA GLN A 256 -2.13 -19.06 -10.80
C GLN A 256 -1.85 -17.57 -10.61
N ILE A 257 -1.98 -16.76 -11.68
CA ILE A 257 -1.72 -15.33 -11.59
C ILE A 257 -2.81 -14.68 -10.75
N SER A 258 -2.40 -13.98 -9.70
CA SER A 258 -3.31 -13.30 -8.79
C SER A 258 -3.06 -11.79 -8.76
N ASP A 259 -1.87 -11.31 -9.11
CA ASP A 259 -1.52 -9.88 -9.15
C ASP A 259 -1.03 -9.47 -10.55
N ILE A 260 -1.80 -8.62 -11.22
CA ILE A 260 -1.47 -8.10 -12.55
C ILE A 260 -1.44 -6.58 -12.48
N SER A 261 -0.34 -5.97 -12.89
CA SER A 261 -0.20 -4.52 -12.97
C SER A 261 0.21 -4.08 -14.37
N PHE A 262 -0.53 -3.13 -14.95
CA PHE A 262 -0.20 -2.52 -16.23
C PHE A 262 0.14 -1.05 -16.03
N TYR A 263 1.31 -0.62 -16.50
CA TYR A 263 1.76 0.76 -16.58
C TYR A 263 1.72 1.19 -18.04
N LEU A 264 0.75 2.04 -18.38
CA LEU A 264 0.55 2.54 -19.73
C LEU A 264 1.39 3.81 -19.95
N ASP A 265 2.13 3.86 -21.05
CA ASP A 265 2.90 5.04 -21.44
C ASP A 265 2.01 6.17 -21.98
N ASN A 266 2.57 7.37 -22.06
CA ASN A 266 1.95 8.62 -22.49
C ASN A 266 1.40 8.55 -23.92
N GLU A 267 2.00 7.71 -24.78
CA GLU A 267 1.58 7.51 -26.17
C GLU A 267 0.41 6.52 -26.33
N SER A 268 -0.29 6.16 -25.23
CA SER A 268 -1.47 5.29 -25.22
C SER A 268 -2.80 6.06 -25.21
N PRO A 269 -3.24 6.65 -26.35
CA PRO A 269 -4.45 7.47 -26.42
C PRO A 269 -5.73 6.63 -26.47
N ARG A 270 -5.70 5.29 -26.31
CA ARG A 270 -6.91 4.48 -26.37
C ARG A 270 -7.16 3.71 -25.08
N PRO A 271 -8.39 3.73 -24.54
CA PRO A 271 -8.77 2.84 -23.46
C PRO A 271 -8.69 1.38 -23.94
N ILE A 272 -8.43 0.44 -23.03
CA ILE A 272 -8.55 -0.99 -23.33
C ILE A 272 -10.02 -1.28 -23.69
N ASP A 273 -10.25 -2.10 -24.71
CA ASP A 273 -11.59 -2.49 -25.14
C ASP A 273 -12.37 -3.18 -24.00
N GLU A 274 -13.68 -2.92 -23.90
CA GLU A 274 -14.55 -3.47 -22.83
C GLU A 274 -14.45 -5.01 -22.76
N SER A 275 -14.38 -5.68 -23.90
CA SER A 275 -14.27 -7.14 -23.97
C SER A 275 -12.96 -7.67 -23.38
N ASP A 276 -11.85 -6.95 -23.55
CA ASP A 276 -10.56 -7.38 -23.05
C ASP A 276 -10.42 -7.09 -21.55
N TYR A 277 -11.01 -5.99 -21.07
CA TYR A 277 -11.23 -5.75 -19.64
C TYR A 277 -12.05 -6.87 -19.01
N ASP A 278 -13.19 -7.23 -19.60
CA ASP A 278 -14.07 -8.26 -19.07
C ASP A 278 -13.35 -9.60 -18.94
N ARG A 279 -12.48 -9.93 -19.90
CA ARG A 279 -11.66 -11.15 -19.87
C ARG A 279 -10.59 -11.12 -18.78
N LEU A 280 -9.87 -10.02 -18.62
CA LEU A 280 -8.89 -9.84 -17.54
C LEU A 280 -9.56 -9.93 -16.16
N VAL A 281 -10.67 -9.20 -15.98
CA VAL A 281 -11.45 -9.22 -14.73
C VAL A 281 -11.95 -10.64 -14.45
N LYS A 282 -12.61 -11.30 -15.41
CA LYS A 282 -13.08 -12.68 -15.25
C LYS A 282 -11.96 -13.64 -14.90
N HIS A 283 -10.79 -13.49 -15.52
CA HIS A 283 -9.65 -14.33 -15.23
C HIS A 283 -9.17 -14.14 -13.79
N VAL A 284 -8.92 -12.90 -13.36
CA VAL A 284 -8.51 -12.55 -12.00
C VAL A 284 -9.56 -13.00 -10.95
N VAL A 285 -10.85 -12.88 -11.28
CA VAL A 285 -12.01 -13.33 -10.48
C VAL A 285 -12.24 -14.84 -10.55
N LYS A 286 -11.66 -15.59 -11.50
CA LYS A 286 -11.78 -17.05 -11.54
C LYS A 286 -10.79 -17.73 -10.57
N HIS A 287 -9.69 -17.05 -10.24
CA HIS A 287 -8.57 -17.62 -9.48
C HIS A 287 -8.58 -17.28 -7.98
N LEU A 288 -9.77 -16.99 -7.43
CA LEU A 288 -10.10 -16.44 -6.10
C LEU A 288 -9.73 -17.27 -4.85
N LYS A 289 -8.58 -17.95 -4.79
CA LYS A 289 -8.28 -18.75 -3.60
C LYS A 289 -7.87 -17.94 -2.36
N GLN A 290 -7.32 -16.73 -2.51
CA GLN A 290 -6.80 -15.95 -1.37
C GLN A 290 -7.03 -14.44 -1.52
N GLU A 291 -6.30 -13.77 -2.41
CA GLU A 291 -6.44 -12.34 -2.73
C GLU A 291 -5.97 -12.11 -4.17
N SER A 292 -6.80 -11.47 -4.98
CA SER A 292 -6.43 -11.10 -6.35
C SER A 292 -6.39 -9.59 -6.53
N ARG A 293 -5.44 -9.10 -7.33
CA ARG A 293 -5.21 -7.71 -7.63
C ARG A 293 -5.08 -7.48 -9.14
N LEU A 294 -5.83 -6.51 -9.65
CA LEU A 294 -5.62 -5.97 -10.99
C LEU A 294 -5.39 -4.47 -10.84
N SER A 295 -4.21 -4.02 -11.27
CA SER A 295 -3.81 -2.62 -11.22
C SER A 295 -3.61 -2.04 -12.61
N LEU A 296 -4.19 -0.87 -12.86
CA LEU A 296 -3.94 -0.09 -14.07
C LEU A 296 -3.38 1.26 -13.67
N TYR A 297 -2.18 1.56 -14.17
CA TYR A 297 -1.47 2.82 -13.98
C TYR A 297 -1.44 3.56 -15.30
N LYS A 298 -2.04 4.75 -15.36
CA LYS A 298 -1.99 5.61 -16.54
C LYS A 298 -1.70 7.06 -16.14
N PRO A 299 -0.71 7.71 -16.73
CA PRO A 299 -0.43 9.11 -16.43
C PRO A 299 -1.49 10.04 -17.07
N ILE A 300 -1.98 11.02 -16.31
CA ILE A 300 -2.93 12.03 -16.78
C ILE A 300 -2.13 13.30 -17.12
N PHE A 301 -2.40 13.89 -18.28
CA PHE A 301 -1.76 15.15 -18.70
C PHE A 301 -2.76 16.18 -19.25
N ASN A 302 -3.97 15.74 -19.60
CA ASN A 302 -5.02 16.58 -20.18
C ASN A 302 -6.41 15.98 -19.88
N ALA A 303 -7.47 16.71 -20.24
CA ALA A 303 -8.86 16.27 -20.06
C ALA A 303 -9.21 14.99 -20.84
N GLU A 304 -8.63 14.79 -22.02
CA GLU A 304 -8.86 13.59 -22.83
C GLU A 304 -8.37 12.32 -22.10
N HIS A 305 -7.22 12.39 -21.43
CA HIS A 305 -6.69 11.29 -20.63
C HIS A 305 -7.59 10.98 -19.43
N LEU A 306 -8.26 11.98 -18.85
CA LEU A 306 -9.24 11.82 -17.76
C LEU A 306 -10.54 11.15 -18.24
N GLU A 307 -11.06 11.54 -19.41
CA GLU A 307 -12.23 10.88 -20.00
C GLU A 307 -11.93 9.40 -20.28
N GLN A 308 -10.78 9.09 -20.87
CA GLN A 308 -10.38 7.70 -21.17
C GLN A 308 -10.19 6.86 -19.91
N ALA A 309 -9.56 7.46 -18.92
CA ALA A 309 -9.44 6.93 -17.58
C ALA A 309 -10.80 6.52 -17.00
N ALA A 310 -11.78 7.38 -17.17
CA ALA A 310 -13.07 7.19 -16.58
C ALA A 310 -13.97 6.24 -17.41
N ILE A 311 -13.76 6.15 -18.72
CA ILE A 311 -14.27 5.04 -19.57
C ILE A 311 -13.69 3.70 -19.11
N ALA A 312 -12.38 3.62 -18.86
CA ALA A 312 -11.72 2.41 -18.36
C ALA A 312 -12.28 1.98 -17.00
N ILE A 313 -12.47 2.94 -16.09
CA ILE A 313 -13.17 2.76 -14.82
C ILE A 313 -14.57 2.20 -15.06
N ASN A 314 -15.39 2.85 -15.89
CA ASN A 314 -16.77 2.43 -16.14
C ASN A 314 -16.85 1.01 -16.73
N ASN A 315 -15.97 0.67 -17.67
CA ASN A 315 -15.89 -0.68 -18.25
C ASN A 315 -15.52 -1.72 -17.20
N CYS A 316 -14.52 -1.42 -16.35
CA CYS A 316 -14.13 -2.27 -15.24
C CYS A 316 -15.31 -2.49 -14.27
N LEU A 317 -15.94 -1.39 -13.84
CA LEU A 317 -17.09 -1.43 -12.93
C LEU A 317 -18.25 -2.25 -13.51
N LYS A 318 -18.55 -2.12 -14.80
CA LYS A 318 -19.56 -2.94 -15.51
C LYS A 318 -19.17 -4.41 -15.52
N SER A 319 -17.94 -4.75 -15.89
CA SER A 319 -17.46 -6.13 -15.96
C SER A 319 -17.50 -6.83 -14.62
N ILE A 320 -17.13 -6.14 -13.54
CA ILE A 320 -17.20 -6.70 -12.19
C ILE A 320 -18.64 -6.86 -11.72
N SER A 321 -19.51 -5.88 -12.00
CA SER A 321 -20.93 -5.94 -11.60
C SER A 321 -21.69 -7.10 -12.30
N LYS A 322 -21.16 -7.62 -13.42
CA LYS A 322 -21.68 -8.83 -14.09
C LYS A 322 -21.27 -10.14 -13.38
N GLN A 323 -20.29 -10.12 -12.47
CA GLN A 323 -19.79 -11.32 -11.80
C GLN A 323 -20.65 -11.67 -10.59
N SER A 324 -21.57 -12.63 -10.75
CA SER A 324 -22.50 -13.07 -9.71
C SER A 324 -21.90 -14.02 -8.65
N SER A 325 -20.62 -14.39 -8.77
CA SER A 325 -20.00 -15.49 -8.02
C SER A 325 -18.68 -15.14 -7.34
N ILE A 326 -18.45 -13.85 -7.04
CA ILE A 326 -17.32 -13.45 -6.20
C ILE A 326 -17.52 -14.15 -4.85
N THR A 327 -16.55 -14.96 -4.43
CA THR A 327 -16.60 -15.76 -3.18
C THR A 327 -15.44 -15.43 -2.23
N SER A 328 -14.47 -14.64 -2.70
CA SER A 328 -13.27 -14.21 -1.97
C SER A 328 -12.97 -12.74 -2.24
N SER A 329 -12.14 -12.13 -1.40
CA SER A 329 -11.78 -10.72 -1.53
C SER A 329 -10.97 -10.42 -2.79
N VAL A 330 -11.32 -9.34 -3.49
CA VAL A 330 -10.67 -8.89 -4.73
C VAL A 330 -10.38 -7.40 -4.66
N HIS A 331 -9.17 -7.01 -5.01
CA HIS A 331 -8.72 -5.63 -5.02
C HIS A 331 -8.52 -5.16 -6.46
N PHE A 332 -9.37 -4.27 -6.94
CA PHE A 332 -9.20 -3.62 -8.23
C PHE A 332 -8.71 -2.20 -8.02
N THR A 333 -7.52 -1.89 -8.52
CA THR A 333 -6.92 -0.57 -8.32
C THR A 333 -6.68 0.10 -9.66
N ILE A 334 -7.33 1.22 -9.91
CA ILE A 334 -7.02 2.06 -11.06
C ILE A 334 -6.36 3.32 -10.51
N ILE A 335 -5.04 3.43 -10.67
CA ILE A 335 -4.26 4.58 -10.21
C ILE A 335 -3.89 5.42 -11.42
N GLN A 336 -4.15 6.72 -11.35
CA GLN A 336 -3.83 7.62 -12.43
C GLN A 336 -3.15 8.87 -11.89
N SER A 337 -1.85 8.97 -12.13
CA SER A 337 -1.01 10.02 -11.55
C SER A 337 -0.62 11.05 -12.58
N MET A 338 -0.80 12.33 -12.29
CA MET A 338 -0.16 13.40 -13.06
C MET A 338 1.27 13.59 -12.53
N SER A 339 2.27 13.55 -13.40
CA SER A 339 3.67 13.45 -12.99
C SER A 339 4.32 14.78 -12.59
N TRP A 340 3.61 15.91 -12.63
CA TRP A 340 4.23 17.24 -12.50
C TRP A 340 3.96 17.90 -11.14
N ASP A 341 2.81 17.64 -10.50
CA ASP A 341 2.39 18.34 -9.26
C ASP A 341 2.00 17.39 -8.08
N ASN A 342 2.34 16.10 -8.14
CA ASN A 342 1.87 15.04 -7.21
C ASN A 342 0.33 14.82 -7.18
N GLU A 343 -0.45 15.57 -7.97
CA GLU A 343 -1.89 15.38 -8.13
C GLU A 343 -2.17 13.98 -8.74
N THR A 344 -2.70 13.07 -7.91
CA THR A 344 -3.00 11.70 -8.32
C THR A 344 -4.49 11.42 -8.21
N VAL A 345 -5.16 11.24 -9.34
CA VAL A 345 -6.51 10.68 -9.36
C VAL A 345 -6.41 9.20 -9.06
N LYS A 346 -7.01 8.75 -7.96
CA LYS A 346 -6.99 7.33 -7.58
C LYS A 346 -8.42 6.84 -7.47
N LEU A 347 -8.70 5.75 -8.18
CA LEU A 347 -9.91 4.96 -7.98
C LEU A 347 -9.52 3.58 -7.49
N LEU A 348 -10.00 3.21 -6.31
CA LEU A 348 -9.80 1.89 -5.75
C LEU A 348 -11.17 1.26 -5.51
N ASP A 349 -11.47 0.21 -6.25
CA ASP A 349 -12.69 -0.58 -6.09
C ASP A 349 -12.33 -1.92 -5.45
N THR A 350 -12.81 -2.16 -4.25
CA THR A 350 -12.42 -3.33 -3.46
C THR A 350 -13.64 -4.12 -3.07
N PHE A 351 -13.58 -5.42 -3.29
CA PHE A 351 -14.55 -6.39 -2.81
C PHE A 351 -13.92 -7.09 -1.62
N LYS A 352 -14.45 -6.87 -0.43
CA LYS A 352 -13.95 -7.54 0.78
C LYS A 352 -15.03 -8.45 1.32
N ARG A 353 -14.64 -9.65 1.73
CA ARG A 353 -15.49 -10.49 2.59
C ARG A 353 -15.44 -9.90 4.00
N HIS A 354 -16.60 -9.54 4.53
CA HIS A 354 -16.75 -9.02 5.88
C HIS A 354 -17.03 -10.15 6.87
N ASP A 355 -17.02 -9.83 8.16
CA ASP A 355 -17.28 -10.78 9.26
C ASP A 355 -18.69 -11.41 9.19
N ASP A 356 -19.61 -10.79 8.46
CA ASP A 356 -20.96 -11.30 8.16
C ASP A 356 -20.98 -12.35 7.03
N ASP A 357 -19.80 -12.74 6.56
CA ASP A 357 -19.58 -13.66 5.44
C ASP A 357 -20.06 -13.14 4.07
N MET A 358 -20.50 -11.87 4.03
CA MET A 358 -20.95 -11.20 2.82
C MET A 358 -19.80 -10.44 2.17
N ILE A 359 -19.88 -10.28 0.86
CA ILE A 359 -18.94 -9.45 0.11
C ILE A 359 -19.51 -8.04 0.01
N HIS A 360 -18.78 -7.09 0.59
CA HIS A 360 -19.08 -5.67 0.47
C HIS A 360 -18.13 -5.05 -0.54
N ARG A 361 -18.70 -4.18 -1.36
CA ARG A 361 -17.98 -3.36 -2.32
C ARG A 361 -17.69 -2.00 -1.71
N HIS A 362 -16.40 -1.69 -1.66
CA HIS A 362 -15.85 -0.44 -1.21
C HIS A 362 -15.25 0.31 -2.40
N LEU A 363 -15.75 1.52 -2.65
CA LEU A 363 -15.19 2.41 -3.65
C LEU A 363 -14.50 3.59 -2.96
N GLU A 364 -13.21 3.76 -3.21
CA GLU A 364 -12.42 4.92 -2.81
C GLU A 364 -12.09 5.77 -4.04
N LEU A 365 -12.44 7.05 -3.95
CA LEU A 365 -12.25 8.06 -4.97
C LEU A 365 -11.37 9.17 -4.40
N HIS A 366 -10.25 9.40 -5.05
CA HIS A 366 -9.35 10.51 -4.75
C HIS A 366 -9.28 11.42 -5.96
N CYS A 367 -9.71 12.67 -5.78
CA CYS A 367 -9.81 13.66 -6.85
C CYS A 367 -9.16 14.96 -6.37
N PRO A 368 -8.01 15.38 -6.91
CA PRO A 368 -7.43 16.66 -6.57
C PRO A 368 -8.32 17.81 -7.08
N GLY A 369 -8.37 18.93 -6.33
CA GLY A 369 -9.39 19.98 -6.43
C GLY A 369 -9.50 20.73 -7.77
N ARG A 370 -8.58 20.49 -8.72
CA ARG A 370 -8.63 21.06 -10.07
C ARG A 370 -9.50 20.29 -11.05
N TYR A 371 -10.00 19.11 -10.69
CA TYR A 371 -10.78 18.25 -11.59
C TYR A 371 -12.28 18.24 -11.26
N PRO A 372 -13.16 18.39 -12.26
CA PRO A 372 -14.60 18.39 -12.04
C PRO A 372 -15.07 16.99 -11.60
N LEU A 373 -15.44 16.86 -10.32
CA LEU A 373 -16.08 15.67 -9.74
C LEU A 373 -17.27 15.16 -10.58
N GLN A 374 -17.96 16.06 -11.28
CA GLN A 374 -19.06 15.75 -12.20
C GLN A 374 -18.70 14.68 -13.24
N GLU A 375 -17.49 14.76 -13.81
CA GLU A 375 -17.05 13.79 -14.82
C GLU A 375 -16.93 12.42 -14.16
N LEU A 376 -16.15 12.28 -13.08
CA LEU A 376 -16.01 11.02 -12.34
C LEU A 376 -17.36 10.45 -11.88
N ILE A 377 -18.28 11.29 -11.39
CA ILE A 377 -19.63 10.89 -10.97
C ILE A 377 -20.45 10.33 -12.14
N TYR A 378 -20.29 10.87 -13.35
CA TYR A 378 -20.93 10.35 -14.55
C TYR A 378 -20.48 8.91 -14.84
N TYR A 379 -19.19 8.60 -14.68
CA TYR A 379 -18.63 7.28 -14.97
C TYR A 379 -18.98 6.21 -13.92
N LEU A 380 -19.40 6.60 -12.72
CA LEU A 380 -19.86 5.66 -11.69
C LEU A 380 -21.28 5.12 -11.92
N ARG A 381 -22.03 5.64 -12.90
CA ARG A 381 -23.47 5.37 -13.10
C ARG A 381 -23.85 3.89 -13.00
N ASN A 382 -23.01 2.98 -13.51
CA ASN A 382 -23.29 1.54 -13.52
C ASN A 382 -22.90 0.82 -12.23
N ALA A 383 -21.97 1.38 -11.43
CA ALA A 383 -21.57 0.81 -10.15
C ALA A 383 -22.48 1.23 -9.00
N LYS A 384 -23.04 2.46 -9.06
CA LYS A 384 -23.82 3.09 -7.97
C LYS A 384 -24.80 2.16 -7.24
N PRO A 385 -25.60 1.30 -7.92
CA PRO A 385 -26.54 0.42 -7.22
C PRO A 385 -25.90 -0.64 -6.32
N TYR A 386 -24.61 -0.95 -6.53
CA TYR A 386 -23.89 -2.03 -5.86
C TYR A 386 -22.83 -1.53 -4.87
N ILE A 387 -22.72 -0.22 -4.64
CA ILE A 387 -21.75 0.35 -3.71
C ILE A 387 -22.33 0.29 -2.29
N GLN A 388 -21.66 -0.44 -1.39
CA GLN A 388 -22.02 -0.46 0.04
C GLN A 388 -21.16 0.49 0.87
N GLU A 389 -19.90 0.72 0.48
CA GLU A 389 -19.03 1.70 1.12
C GLU A 389 -18.46 2.68 0.10
N LEU A 390 -18.55 3.97 0.38
CA LEU A 390 -18.01 5.03 -0.46
C LEU A 390 -17.06 5.92 0.34
N THR A 391 -15.84 6.07 -0.15
CA THR A 391 -14.85 7.03 0.36
C THR A 391 -14.55 8.05 -0.73
N MET A 392 -14.71 9.33 -0.41
CA MET A 392 -14.35 10.44 -1.29
C MET A 392 -13.32 11.31 -0.58
N MET A 393 -12.24 11.61 -1.28
CA MET A 393 -11.11 12.39 -0.78
C MET A 393 -10.72 13.48 -1.78
N ASN A 394 -10.53 14.70 -1.28
CA ASN A 394 -9.99 15.83 -2.02
C ASN A 394 -8.64 16.28 -1.41
N GLU A 395 -7.73 16.84 -2.19
CA GLU A 395 -6.43 17.34 -1.68
C GLU A 395 -6.45 18.83 -1.34
N ASP A 396 -7.33 19.61 -1.95
CA ASP A 396 -7.28 21.06 -1.82
C ASP A 396 -8.11 21.54 -0.62
N SER A 397 -7.44 21.70 0.53
CA SER A 397 -8.04 22.23 1.76
C SER A 397 -8.31 23.73 1.72
N SER A 398 -7.79 24.42 0.69
CA SER A 398 -7.68 25.88 0.64
C SER A 398 -8.80 26.55 -0.16
N SER A 399 -9.44 25.81 -1.06
CA SER A 399 -10.49 26.33 -1.94
C SER A 399 -11.83 25.73 -1.57
N VAL A 400 -12.84 26.60 -1.55
CA VAL A 400 -14.27 26.28 -1.56
C VAL A 400 -14.59 25.56 -2.88
N THR A 401 -14.04 24.36 -3.08
CA THR A 401 -14.57 23.44 -4.07
C THR A 401 -15.87 22.95 -3.47
N SER A 402 -16.96 23.60 -3.86
CA SER A 402 -18.31 23.21 -3.47
C SER A 402 -18.46 21.71 -3.71
N ALA A 403 -19.03 21.01 -2.73
CA ALA A 403 -19.47 19.63 -2.89
C ALA A 403 -20.66 19.51 -3.87
N ASP A 404 -20.71 20.35 -4.91
CA ASP A 404 -21.72 20.27 -5.96
C ASP A 404 -21.72 18.81 -6.46
N HIS A 405 -22.90 18.18 -6.38
CA HIS A 405 -23.17 16.81 -6.83
C HIS A 405 -22.74 15.66 -5.89
N ILE A 406 -22.19 15.92 -4.69
CA ILE A 406 -22.02 14.86 -3.67
C ILE A 406 -23.40 14.29 -3.29
N ASP A 407 -24.37 15.16 -3.07
CA ASP A 407 -25.78 14.85 -2.80
C ASP A 407 -26.40 13.94 -3.87
N ALA A 408 -26.23 14.27 -5.15
CA ALA A 408 -26.74 13.51 -6.28
C ALA A 408 -26.07 12.12 -6.38
N THR A 409 -24.77 12.04 -6.05
CA THR A 409 -24.02 10.78 -6.05
C THR A 409 -24.49 9.86 -4.93
N ILE A 410 -24.62 10.40 -3.72
CA ILE A 410 -25.11 9.69 -2.54
C ILE A 410 -26.54 9.17 -2.80
N TYR A 411 -27.42 10.00 -3.36
CA TYR A 411 -28.79 9.64 -3.66
C TYR A 411 -28.89 8.41 -4.59
N GLN A 412 -28.00 8.33 -5.59
CA GLN A 412 -27.99 7.25 -6.58
C GLN A 412 -27.37 5.94 -6.04
N CYS A 413 -26.67 5.96 -4.91
CA CYS A 413 -26.09 4.77 -4.30
C CYS A 413 -27.10 4.08 -3.35
N HIS A 414 -28.04 3.34 -3.93
CA HIS A 414 -29.18 2.77 -3.20
C HIS A 414 -28.86 1.71 -2.15
N GLN A 415 -27.65 1.14 -2.17
CA GLN A 415 -27.18 0.16 -1.17
C GLN A 415 -26.12 0.72 -0.22
N LEU A 416 -25.84 2.03 -0.28
CA LEU A 416 -24.78 2.66 0.49
C LEU A 416 -25.05 2.55 1.99
N GLN A 417 -24.16 1.88 2.72
CA GLN A 417 -24.25 1.71 4.17
C GLN A 417 -23.28 2.63 4.92
N LYS A 418 -22.10 2.87 4.33
CA LYS A 418 -21.03 3.68 4.92
C LYS A 418 -20.52 4.74 3.96
N LEU A 419 -20.45 5.98 4.43
CA LEU A 419 -19.94 7.12 3.68
C LEU A 419 -18.74 7.74 4.41
N THR A 420 -17.66 7.99 3.69
CA THR A 420 -16.48 8.69 4.20
C THR A 420 -16.17 9.88 3.30
N LEU A 421 -16.08 11.08 3.89
CA LEU A 421 -15.77 12.34 3.20
C LEU A 421 -14.51 12.95 3.83
N PHE A 422 -13.53 13.27 3.00
CA PHE A 422 -12.27 13.85 3.46
C PHE A 422 -11.91 15.12 2.69
N ARG A 423 -11.64 16.22 3.42
CA ARG A 423 -11.18 17.52 2.87
C ARG A 423 -12.11 18.17 1.85
N TYR A 424 -13.41 18.18 2.13
CA TYR A 424 -14.42 18.87 1.32
C TYR A 424 -14.98 20.11 2.01
N GLY A 425 -15.46 21.07 1.23
CA GLY A 425 -16.47 22.04 1.67
C GLY A 425 -17.86 21.40 1.58
N LEU A 426 -18.50 21.14 2.72
CA LEU A 426 -19.79 20.45 2.81
C LEU A 426 -20.92 21.46 3.04
N PRO A 427 -21.74 21.78 2.01
CA PRO A 427 -22.92 22.62 2.13
C PRO A 427 -24.10 21.80 2.70
N SER A 428 -25.28 22.41 2.75
CA SER A 428 -26.55 21.73 3.07
C SER A 428 -26.83 20.55 2.11
N LEU A 429 -27.49 19.51 2.63
CA LEU A 429 -27.89 18.30 1.90
C LEU A 429 -29.37 18.35 1.47
N GLN A 430 -29.96 19.54 1.36
CA GLN A 430 -31.38 19.71 1.12
C GLN A 430 -31.87 18.91 -0.09
N GLY A 431 -32.84 18.02 0.12
CA GLY A 431 -33.44 17.19 -0.92
C GLY A 431 -32.70 15.88 -1.21
N CYS A 432 -31.52 15.64 -0.63
CA CYS A 432 -30.87 14.34 -0.65
C CYS A 432 -31.56 13.42 0.35
N VAL A 433 -32.00 12.22 -0.06
CA VAL A 433 -32.51 11.19 0.87
C VAL A 433 -31.92 9.83 0.52
N ASN A 434 -31.08 9.29 1.41
CA ASN A 434 -30.56 7.94 1.31
C ASN A 434 -30.93 7.13 2.58
N ARG A 435 -31.77 6.12 2.39
CA ARG A 435 -32.35 5.33 3.49
C ARG A 435 -31.48 4.17 3.96
N THR A 436 -30.34 3.91 3.33
CA THR A 436 -29.46 2.77 3.67
C THR A 436 -28.23 3.17 4.46
N VAL A 437 -27.82 4.44 4.41
CA VAL A 437 -26.64 4.92 5.16
C VAL A 437 -26.87 4.76 6.66
N GLN A 438 -25.94 4.08 7.32
CA GLN A 438 -25.93 3.83 8.76
C GLN A 438 -24.70 4.42 9.45
N SER A 439 -23.62 4.67 8.69
CA SER A 439 -22.38 5.21 9.22
C SER A 439 -21.82 6.30 8.33
N ILE A 440 -21.42 7.42 8.94
CA ILE A 440 -20.77 8.54 8.26
C ILE A 440 -19.45 8.87 8.97
N CYS A 441 -18.39 9.04 8.21
CA CYS A 441 -17.10 9.56 8.65
C CYS A 441 -16.77 10.83 7.87
N ILE A 442 -16.55 11.94 8.55
CA ILE A 442 -16.21 13.22 7.94
C ILE A 442 -14.94 13.72 8.61
N ALA A 443 -13.90 13.93 7.80
CA ALA A 443 -12.59 14.30 8.32
C ALA A 443 -11.92 15.43 7.55
N SER A 444 -11.32 16.38 8.27
CA SER A 444 -10.62 17.54 7.71
C SER A 444 -11.46 18.37 6.73
N CYS A 445 -12.77 18.39 6.88
CA CYS A 445 -13.71 19.13 6.04
C CYS A 445 -14.06 20.50 6.62
N ASN A 446 -14.48 21.42 5.75
CA ASN A 446 -15.17 22.66 6.13
C ASN A 446 -16.68 22.41 6.05
N ILE A 447 -17.38 22.38 7.18
CA ILE A 447 -18.79 21.96 7.26
C ILE A 447 -19.66 23.17 7.56
N HIS A 448 -20.61 23.49 6.66
CA HIS A 448 -21.62 24.51 6.93
C HIS A 448 -22.65 23.99 7.94
N THR A 449 -23.17 24.86 8.80
CA THR A 449 -24.15 24.45 9.85
C THR A 449 -25.38 23.74 9.27
N GLY A 450 -25.87 24.19 8.11
CA GLY A 450 -27.02 23.57 7.42
C GLY A 450 -26.78 22.11 7.00
N PHE A 451 -25.53 21.65 6.87
CA PHE A 451 -25.24 20.23 6.63
C PHE A 451 -25.73 19.36 7.79
N PHE A 452 -25.53 19.80 9.04
CA PHE A 452 -25.94 19.04 10.22
C PHE A 452 -27.46 18.97 10.35
N ASP A 453 -28.14 20.09 10.10
CA ASP A 453 -29.61 20.20 10.14
C ASP A 453 -30.28 19.18 9.21
N ASP A 454 -29.68 18.91 8.06
CA ASP A 454 -30.20 17.98 7.06
C ASP A 454 -29.88 16.51 7.33
N LEU A 455 -28.93 16.17 8.23
CA LEU A 455 -28.50 14.77 8.41
C LEU A 455 -29.66 13.84 8.81
N ALA A 456 -30.57 14.31 9.66
CA ALA A 456 -31.71 13.53 10.13
C ALA A 456 -32.69 13.19 9.00
N THR A 457 -32.89 14.12 8.06
CA THR A 457 -33.80 13.93 6.91
C THR A 457 -33.11 13.18 5.78
N ALA A 458 -31.82 13.47 5.53
CA ALA A 458 -31.04 12.84 4.49
C ALA A 458 -30.71 11.38 4.80
N PHE A 459 -30.42 11.04 6.06
CA PHE A 459 -29.99 9.71 6.48
C PHE A 459 -30.83 9.19 7.66
N PRO A 460 -32.08 8.78 7.43
CA PRO A 460 -33.02 8.43 8.51
C PRO A 460 -32.64 7.16 9.29
N ARG A 461 -31.65 6.38 8.84
CA ARG A 461 -31.13 5.18 9.52
C ARG A 461 -29.70 5.37 10.06
N LEU A 462 -29.22 6.60 10.11
CA LEU A 462 -27.89 6.92 10.60
C LEU A 462 -27.75 6.55 12.07
N LYS A 463 -26.75 5.72 12.39
CA LYS A 463 -26.46 5.22 13.74
C LYS A 463 -25.10 5.65 14.24
N ASN A 464 -24.14 5.83 13.33
CA ASN A 464 -22.75 6.11 13.65
C ASN A 464 -22.27 7.37 12.93
N ILE A 465 -21.76 8.33 13.69
CA ILE A 465 -21.13 9.54 13.17
C ILE A 465 -19.71 9.64 13.72
N ASP A 466 -18.74 9.87 12.84
CA ASP A 466 -17.35 10.10 13.18
C ASP A 466 -16.88 11.42 12.55
N LEU A 467 -16.67 12.44 13.38
CA LEU A 467 -16.24 13.78 12.97
C LEU A 467 -14.80 14.00 13.42
N ARG A 468 -13.87 14.22 12.50
CA ARG A 468 -12.45 14.38 12.82
C ARG A 468 -11.81 15.63 12.22
N CYS A 469 -11.25 16.48 13.06
CA CYS A 469 -10.45 17.63 12.64
C CYS A 469 -11.18 18.54 11.63
N ASN A 470 -12.49 18.68 11.77
CA ASN A 470 -13.31 19.49 10.87
C ASN A 470 -13.39 20.94 11.36
N THR A 471 -13.52 21.87 10.41
CA THR A 471 -13.81 23.27 10.67
C THR A 471 -15.31 23.49 10.45
N ILE A 472 -16.00 24.11 11.41
CA ILE A 472 -17.41 24.46 11.25
C ILE A 472 -17.48 25.90 10.72
N VAL A 473 -18.16 26.08 9.59
CA VAL A 473 -18.33 27.37 8.94
C VAL A 473 -19.74 27.88 9.27
N CYS A 474 -19.81 28.98 10.02
CA CYS A 474 -21.06 29.64 10.36
C CYS A 474 -21.30 30.80 9.39
N ASP A 475 -22.53 30.93 8.88
CA ASP A 475 -22.91 32.03 7.96
C ASP A 475 -23.06 33.40 8.67
N SER A 476 -22.84 33.46 9.98
CA SER A 476 -22.92 34.69 10.79
C SER A 476 -21.55 35.11 11.29
N ASP A 477 -21.24 36.40 11.11
CA ASP A 477 -19.97 37.03 11.50
C ASP A 477 -19.68 36.84 13.00
N GLY A 478 -18.67 36.03 13.30
CA GLY A 478 -17.78 36.11 14.46
C GLY A 478 -18.37 36.04 15.87
N ALA A 479 -17.88 35.07 16.65
CA ALA A 479 -18.06 34.88 18.10
C ALA A 479 -19.25 34.02 18.58
N GLY A 480 -19.73 33.09 17.75
CA GLY A 480 -20.62 32.02 18.17
C GLY A 480 -19.88 30.73 18.54
N SER A 481 -20.40 29.99 19.53
CA SER A 481 -20.04 28.59 19.79
C SER A 481 -20.16 27.75 18.51
N ASN A 482 -19.30 26.76 18.30
CA ASN A 482 -19.45 25.81 17.21
C ASN A 482 -20.66 24.90 17.48
N ILE A 483 -21.74 25.06 16.73
CA ILE A 483 -22.98 24.29 16.92
C ILE A 483 -23.00 23.09 15.97
N ILE A 484 -23.20 21.90 16.54
CA ILE A 484 -23.44 20.64 15.83
C ILE A 484 -24.85 20.18 16.20
N ASP A 485 -25.85 20.56 15.40
CA ASP A 485 -27.23 20.15 15.62
C ASP A 485 -27.58 18.90 14.79
N LEU A 486 -27.69 17.76 15.45
CA LEU A 486 -28.03 16.49 14.85
C LEU A 486 -29.55 16.21 14.93
N GLY A 487 -30.33 17.17 15.42
CA GLY A 487 -31.78 17.13 15.45
C GLY A 487 -32.35 15.88 16.14
N SER A 488 -33.23 15.16 15.43
CA SER A 488 -33.95 13.98 15.93
C SER A 488 -33.16 12.67 15.86
N LEU A 489 -31.87 12.70 15.52
CA LEU A 489 -31.06 11.49 15.38
C LEU A 489 -30.86 10.73 16.69
N ILE A 490 -31.00 9.41 16.61
CA ILE A 490 -30.72 8.44 17.68
C ILE A 490 -29.47 7.64 17.27
N LEU A 491 -28.37 7.87 17.96
CA LEU A 491 -27.07 7.34 17.59
C LEU A 491 -26.64 6.19 18.51
N ASP A 492 -26.07 5.14 17.91
CA ASP A 492 -25.32 4.13 18.65
C ASP A 492 -23.96 4.70 19.05
N LYS A 493 -23.30 5.44 18.14
CA LYS A 493 -21.99 6.04 18.38
C LYS A 493 -21.82 7.42 17.76
N LEU A 494 -21.30 8.35 18.55
CA LEU A 494 -20.79 9.64 18.09
C LEU A 494 -19.32 9.79 18.50
N THR A 495 -18.44 9.97 17.52
CA THR A 495 -17.02 10.30 17.75
C THR A 495 -16.76 11.73 17.32
N LEU A 496 -16.11 12.50 18.17
CA LEU A 496 -15.60 13.84 17.85
C LEU A 496 -14.10 13.90 18.15
N VAL A 497 -13.30 14.20 17.14
CA VAL A 497 -11.86 14.45 17.27
C VAL A 497 -11.61 15.91 16.90
N LEU A 498 -11.13 16.70 17.86
CA LEU A 498 -10.86 18.12 17.65
C LEU A 498 -9.43 18.32 17.16
N SER A 499 -9.23 19.26 16.23
CA SER A 499 -7.89 19.70 15.83
C SER A 499 -7.49 20.87 16.72
N ILE A 500 -6.53 20.66 17.63
CA ILE A 500 -6.01 21.72 18.48
C ILE A 500 -4.62 22.10 17.98
N GLN A 501 -4.42 23.37 17.62
CA GLN A 501 -3.11 23.87 17.24
C GLN A 501 -2.19 23.89 18.45
N ASN A 502 -0.98 23.34 18.28
CA ASN A 502 0.02 23.33 19.34
C ASN A 502 0.79 24.65 19.31
N ASP A 503 0.23 25.70 19.90
CA ASP A 503 0.91 27.00 19.95
C ASP A 503 2.05 26.94 20.99
N MET A 504 3.26 26.63 20.53
CA MET A 504 4.47 26.51 21.37
C MET A 504 4.88 27.84 22.03
N SER A 505 4.17 28.93 21.71
CA SER A 505 4.45 30.30 22.17
C SER A 505 3.68 30.71 23.42
N THR A 506 2.58 30.03 23.76
CA THR A 506 1.72 30.36 24.92
C THR A 506 1.93 29.34 26.04
N SER A 507 2.15 29.84 27.27
CA SER A 507 2.28 28.99 28.46
C SER A 507 0.96 28.33 28.89
N ASP A 508 -0.17 28.83 28.36
CA ASP A 508 -1.51 28.50 28.80
C ASP A 508 -2.10 27.41 27.90
N THR A 509 -2.46 26.28 28.50
CA THR A 509 -3.23 25.23 27.83
C THR A 509 -4.62 25.76 27.50
N GLN A 510 -4.92 25.94 26.22
CA GLN A 510 -6.27 26.26 25.78
C GLN A 510 -7.17 25.04 26.06
N GLU A 511 -8.08 25.20 27.01
CA GLU A 511 -9.13 24.23 27.31
C GLU A 511 -10.34 24.52 26.43
N TYR A 512 -10.93 23.47 25.85
CA TYR A 512 -12.18 23.56 25.11
C TYR A 512 -13.31 22.91 25.91
N LEU A 513 -14.42 23.61 26.02
CA LEU A 513 -15.64 23.14 26.68
C LEU A 513 -16.62 22.59 25.64
N VAL A 514 -16.92 21.29 25.75
CA VAL A 514 -17.88 20.58 24.88
C VAL A 514 -19.14 20.25 25.68
N SER A 515 -20.28 20.75 25.21
CA SER A 515 -21.60 20.45 25.77
C SER A 515 -22.35 19.49 24.85
N LEU A 516 -22.76 18.33 25.38
CA LEU A 516 -23.59 17.35 24.69
C LEU A 516 -24.98 17.34 25.32
N LYS A 517 -25.98 17.83 24.58
CA LYS A 517 -27.37 17.87 24.97
C LYS A 517 -28.14 16.73 24.29
N THR A 518 -28.81 15.92 25.12
CA THR A 518 -29.74 14.86 24.71
C THR A 518 -31.13 15.14 25.26
N HIS A 519 -32.16 14.40 24.82
CA HIS A 519 -33.50 14.51 25.41
C HIS A 519 -33.54 14.15 26.90
N ARG A 520 -32.58 13.37 27.40
CA ARG A 520 -32.52 12.90 28.80
C ARG A 520 -31.70 13.80 29.70
N LYS A 521 -30.59 14.32 29.20
CA LYS A 521 -29.59 15.04 29.99
C LYS A 521 -28.66 15.89 29.13
N THR A 522 -28.03 16.86 29.78
CA THR A 522 -26.84 17.55 29.26
C THR A 522 -25.61 16.99 29.95
N SER A 523 -24.54 16.73 29.19
CA SER A 523 -23.24 16.30 29.71
C SER A 523 -22.16 17.26 29.23
N TYR A 524 -21.23 17.60 30.10
CA TYR A 524 -20.15 18.55 29.83
C TYR A 524 -18.80 17.84 29.86
N PHE A 525 -17.93 18.21 28.94
CA PHE A 525 -16.59 17.67 28.82
C PHE A 525 -15.61 18.81 28.62
N VAL A 526 -14.44 18.68 29.25
CA VAL A 526 -13.30 19.57 29.01
C VAL A 526 -12.19 18.77 28.33
N ILE A 527 -11.52 19.41 27.38
CA ILE A 527 -10.42 18.81 26.66
C ILE A 527 -9.32 19.84 26.41
N ASP A 528 -8.06 19.42 26.53
CA ASP A 528 -6.88 20.26 26.31
C ASP A 528 -5.83 19.48 25.52
N ASN A 529 -4.78 20.16 25.04
CA ASN A 529 -3.73 19.56 24.21
C ASN A 529 -2.73 18.65 24.97
N LYS A 530 -2.84 18.52 26.30
CA LYS A 530 -1.89 17.78 27.16
C LYS A 530 -2.53 16.61 27.90
N ARG A 531 -3.85 16.56 28.06
CA ARG A 531 -4.57 15.59 28.89
C ARG A 531 -5.70 14.92 28.11
N SER A 532 -6.02 13.70 28.54
CA SER A 532 -7.19 12.99 28.02
C SER A 532 -8.48 13.74 28.39
N PRO A 533 -9.49 13.76 27.50
CA PRO A 533 -10.75 14.45 27.77
C PRO A 533 -11.39 13.98 29.08
N ARG A 534 -11.89 14.94 29.86
CA ARG A 534 -12.48 14.70 31.17
C ARG A 534 -13.93 15.16 31.18
N LYS A 535 -14.81 14.28 31.67
CA LYS A 535 -16.21 14.63 31.94
C LYS A 535 -16.31 15.51 33.20
N LEU A 536 -17.06 16.59 33.12
CA LEU A 536 -17.29 17.52 34.23
C LEU A 536 -18.58 17.17 34.99
N SER A 537 -18.64 17.56 36.26
CA SER A 537 -19.91 17.65 36.99
C SER A 537 -20.72 18.87 36.54
N THR A 538 -22.02 18.92 36.88
CA THR A 538 -22.87 20.06 36.54
C THR A 538 -22.37 21.36 37.22
N ASP A 539 -21.94 21.27 38.47
CA ASP A 539 -21.43 22.41 39.24
C ASP A 539 -20.12 22.95 38.63
N GLU A 540 -19.20 22.04 38.27
CA GLU A 540 -17.93 22.39 37.59
C GLU A 540 -18.17 23.06 36.23
N ALA A 541 -19.22 22.66 35.51
CA ALA A 541 -19.57 23.25 34.23
C ALA A 541 -20.16 24.66 34.39
N THR A 542 -21.01 24.89 35.40
CA THR A 542 -21.59 26.21 35.69
C THR A 542 -20.56 27.23 36.20
N GLU A 543 -19.50 26.78 36.89
CA GLU A 543 -18.39 27.65 37.28
C GLU A 543 -17.51 28.06 36.09
N LYS A 544 -17.43 27.21 35.05
CA LYS A 544 -16.68 27.44 33.81
C LYS A 544 -17.48 28.17 32.73
N ASP A 545 -18.65 28.74 33.04
CA ASP A 545 -19.64 29.30 32.10
C ASP A 545 -19.22 30.62 31.40
N LYS A 546 -18.06 30.60 30.75
CA LYS A 546 -17.65 31.60 29.76
C LYS A 546 -17.38 30.87 28.45
N SER A 547 -18.39 30.96 27.57
CA SER A 547 -18.44 30.48 26.18
C SER A 547 -18.16 28.98 25.98
N ILE A 548 -19.23 28.17 25.88
CA ILE A 548 -19.16 26.81 25.35
C ILE A 548 -18.52 26.86 23.95
N ASP A 549 -17.40 26.18 23.74
CA ASP A 549 -16.71 26.16 22.45
C ASP A 549 -17.43 25.29 21.42
N TYR A 550 -17.98 24.15 21.87
CA TYR A 550 -18.75 23.21 21.05
C TYR A 550 -20.06 22.83 21.72
N LEU A 551 -21.18 23.12 21.05
CA LEU A 551 -22.51 22.71 21.46
C LEU A 551 -23.03 21.61 20.52
N ILE A 552 -23.25 20.42 21.05
CA ILE A 552 -23.76 19.27 20.31
C ILE A 552 -25.17 18.96 20.78
N ASN A 553 -26.14 19.05 19.87
CA ASN A 553 -27.52 18.65 20.11
C ASN A 553 -27.80 17.34 19.37
N CYS A 554 -28.36 16.35 20.05
CA CYS A 554 -28.89 15.14 19.42
C CYS A 554 -30.07 14.60 20.24
N HIS A 555 -30.90 13.72 19.67
CA HIS A 555 -32.00 13.15 20.44
C HIS A 555 -31.46 12.20 21.52
N ASP A 556 -30.68 11.19 21.12
CA ASP A 556 -30.05 10.24 22.04
C ASP A 556 -28.74 9.70 21.46
N VAL A 557 -27.80 9.31 22.34
CA VAL A 557 -26.53 8.69 21.95
C VAL A 557 -26.08 7.66 23.00
N GLN A 558 -25.80 6.43 22.57
CA GLN A 558 -25.37 5.37 23.49
C GLN A 558 -23.89 5.51 23.86
N GLN A 559 -23.02 5.70 22.87
CA GLN A 559 -21.58 5.88 23.07
C GLN A 559 -21.11 7.22 22.51
N PHE A 560 -20.57 8.07 23.37
CA PHE A 560 -19.87 9.30 22.97
C PHE A 560 -18.37 9.15 23.22
N ALA A 561 -17.57 9.36 22.17
CA ALA A 561 -16.12 9.36 22.23
C ALA A 561 -15.62 10.75 21.82
N LEU A 562 -14.75 11.32 22.64
CA LEU A 562 -14.14 12.62 22.42
C LEU A 562 -12.61 12.44 22.45
N ASP A 563 -11.89 13.05 21.51
CA ASP A 563 -10.43 12.97 21.42
C ASP A 563 -9.81 14.24 20.80
N VAL A 564 -8.48 14.38 20.86
CA VAL A 564 -7.71 15.45 20.23
C VAL A 564 -6.74 14.89 19.21
N ALA A 565 -6.67 15.54 18.04
CA ALA A 565 -5.52 15.45 17.15
C ALA A 565 -4.66 16.70 17.31
N ILE A 566 -3.39 16.52 17.67
CA ILE A 566 -2.42 17.61 17.77
C ILE A 566 -1.86 17.87 16.37
N SER A 567 -2.15 19.05 15.81
CA SER A 567 -1.48 19.52 14.59
C SER A 567 -0.17 20.22 14.95
N PHE A 568 0.92 19.79 14.30
CA PHE A 568 2.26 20.38 14.43
C PHE A 568 2.51 21.44 13.36
#